data_AF-A0A934KG86-F1
#
_entry.id   AF-A0A934KG86-F1
#
_cell.length_a   1.000
_cell.length_b   1.000
_cell.length_c   1.000
_cell.angle_alpha   90.00
_cell.angle_beta   90.00
_cell.angle_gamma   90.00
#
_symmetry.space_group_name_H-M   'P 1'
#
loop_
_entity.id
_entity.type
_entity.pdbx_description
1 polymer ?
#
loop_
_entity_poly.entity_id
_entity_poly.type
_entity_poly.pdbx_seq_one_letter_code
_entity_poly.pdbx_strand_id
1 'polypeptide(L)'
;MTGSSTQGIKTVLHPVSDLTAAKAVYAALLGVPPEQDASYYVGFEAEGQHIGLVPGGGPQGMTSPVAYWHVPDIEAKLAEVTAAG
;
A
#
# COMPACT_ATOMS: atom_id res chain seq x y z
N MET A 1 -17.55 -24.50 4.12
CA MET A 1 -17.00 -23.40 3.29
C MET A 1 -15.80 -22.81 3.99
N THR A 2 -14.60 -23.35 3.75
CA THR A 2 -13.36 -22.68 4.18
C THR A 2 -13.04 -21.63 3.13
N GLY A 3 -13.84 -20.56 3.09
CA GLY A 3 -13.48 -19.39 2.30
C GLY A 3 -12.18 -18.85 2.88
N SER A 4 -11.15 -18.73 2.05
CA SER A 4 -9.87 -18.13 2.44
C SER A 4 -10.13 -16.66 2.78
N SER A 5 -10.47 -16.35 4.02
CA SER A 5 -10.75 -14.97 4.45
C SER A 5 -9.50 -14.13 4.20
N THR A 6 -9.69 -12.93 3.65
CA THR A 6 -8.56 -11.99 3.52
C THR A 6 -8.07 -11.57 4.91
N GLN A 7 -6.81 -11.13 4.98
CA GLN A 7 -6.25 -10.46 6.16
C GLN A 7 -6.54 -8.95 6.16
N GLY A 8 -7.40 -8.49 5.24
CA GLY A 8 -7.69 -7.09 4.98
C GLY A 8 -6.66 -6.41 4.07
N ILE A 9 -6.79 -5.09 3.94
CA ILE A 9 -5.80 -4.25 3.28
C ILE A 9 -4.66 -4.03 4.26
N LYS A 10 -3.47 -4.51 3.89
CA LYS A 10 -2.25 -4.37 4.70
C LYS A 10 -1.18 -3.52 4.03
N THR A 11 -1.37 -3.16 2.76
CA THR A 11 -0.47 -2.26 2.05
C THR A 11 -1.27 -1.27 1.21
N VAL A 12 -0.96 0.01 1.32
CA VAL A 12 -1.51 1.05 0.44
C VAL A 12 -0.39 1.93 -0.08
N LEU A 13 -0.32 2.08 -1.40
CA LEU A 13 0.63 2.96 -2.07
C LEU A 13 -0.07 4.22 -2.54
N HIS A 14 0.41 5.38 -2.13
CA HIS A 14 -0.14 6.68 -2.49
C HIS A 14 0.78 7.34 -3.53
N PRO A 15 0.28 7.66 -4.73
CA PRO A 15 1.03 8.53 -5.63
C PRO A 15 1.10 9.94 -5.03
N VAL A 16 2.28 10.54 -5.03
CA VAL A 16 2.51 11.91 -4.53
C VAL A 16 3.24 12.75 -5.56
N SER A 17 2.88 14.03 -5.67
CA SER A 17 3.56 14.98 -6.56
C SER A 17 4.79 15.61 -5.90
N ASP A 18 4.79 15.75 -4.58
CA ASP A 18 5.92 16.23 -3.77
C ASP A 18 6.19 15.25 -2.63
N LEU A 19 7.26 14.46 -2.76
CA LEU A 19 7.62 13.44 -1.78
C LEU A 19 8.07 14.04 -0.45
N THR A 20 8.77 15.17 -0.47
CA THR A 20 9.32 15.79 0.73
C THR A 20 8.20 16.33 1.60
N ALA A 21 7.25 17.05 1.00
CA ALA A 21 6.08 17.56 1.70
C ALA A 21 5.20 16.40 2.19
N ALA A 22 4.95 15.39 1.36
CA ALA A 22 4.14 14.25 1.73
C ALA A 22 4.74 13.45 2.89
N LYS A 23 6.07 13.21 2.88
CA LYS A 23 6.76 12.53 3.98
C LYS A 23 6.52 13.24 5.32
N ALA A 24 6.65 14.56 5.36
CA ALA A 24 6.42 15.33 6.58
C ALA A 24 4.97 15.19 7.09
N VAL A 25 3.99 15.26 6.18
CA VAL A 25 2.57 15.09 6.51
C VAL A 25 2.28 13.69 7.06
N TYR A 26 2.77 12.64 6.39
CA TYR A 26 2.52 11.26 6.81
C TYR A 26 3.25 10.90 8.10
N ALA A 27 4.47 11.40 8.32
CA ALA A 27 5.16 11.22 9.59
C ALA A 27 4.39 11.87 10.76
N ALA A 28 3.82 13.05 10.54
CA ALA A 28 2.99 13.71 11.54
C ALA A 28 1.66 12.99 11.78
N LEU A 29 1.02 12.48 10.71
CA LEU A 29 -0.23 11.73 10.78
C LEU A 29 -0.07 10.39 11.51
N LEU A 30 0.97 9.63 11.16
CA LEU A 30 1.18 8.27 11.65
C LEU A 30 1.91 8.24 12.99
N GLY A 31 2.56 9.35 13.39
CA GLY A 31 3.29 9.45 14.65
C GLY A 31 4.59 8.62 14.70
N VAL A 32 5.02 8.09 13.55
CA VAL A 32 6.22 7.26 13.41
C VAL A 32 7.09 7.77 12.26
N PRO A 33 8.43 7.62 12.34
CA PRO A 33 9.29 7.91 11.20
C PRO A 33 9.08 6.87 10.08
N PRO A 34 9.44 7.20 8.83
CA PRO A 34 9.46 6.21 7.76
C PRO A 34 10.52 5.13 8.05
N GLU A 35 10.22 3.89 7.71
CA GLU A 35 11.19 2.78 7.73
C GLU A 35 12.09 2.80 6.48
N GLN A 36 11.55 3.32 5.38
CA GLN A 36 12.28 3.50 4.12
C GLN A 36 12.17 4.95 3.68
N ASP A 37 13.30 5.59 3.40
CA ASP A 37 13.37 6.98 2.95
C ASP A 37 14.37 7.10 1.80
N ALA A 38 13.84 7.06 0.57
CA ALA A 38 14.59 7.20 -0.66
C ALA A 38 13.89 8.19 -1.59
N SER A 39 14.65 8.80 -2.51
CA SER A 39 14.10 9.79 -3.46
C SER A 39 13.00 9.25 -4.36
N TYR A 40 12.92 7.92 -4.52
CA TYR A 40 11.92 7.23 -5.35
C TYR A 40 10.82 6.55 -4.52
N TYR A 41 10.93 6.53 -3.19
CA TYR A 41 9.99 5.82 -2.33
C TYR A 41 10.15 6.23 -0.86
N VAL A 42 9.04 6.47 -0.16
CA VAL A 42 9.01 6.55 1.30
C VAL A 42 8.00 5.55 1.84
N GLY A 43 8.42 4.70 2.79
CA GLY A 43 7.58 3.65 3.37
C GLY A 43 7.46 3.81 4.88
N PHE A 44 6.24 3.60 5.40
CA PHE A 44 5.93 3.59 6.82
C PHE A 44 5.28 2.27 7.20
N GLU A 45 5.49 1.83 8.44
CA GLU A 45 4.69 0.80 9.10
C GLU A 45 3.94 1.44 10.27
N ALA A 46 2.61 1.36 10.26
CA ALA A 46 1.76 1.92 11.31
C ALA A 46 0.60 0.97 11.59
N GLU A 47 0.44 0.57 12.85
CA GLU A 47 -0.68 -0.28 13.32
C GLU A 47 -0.91 -1.55 12.48
N GLY A 48 0.17 -2.14 11.97
CA GLY A 48 0.13 -3.35 11.14
C GLY A 48 -0.34 -3.10 9.70
N GLN A 49 -0.13 -1.90 9.18
CA GLN A 49 -0.33 -1.52 7.78
C GLN A 49 0.92 -0.83 7.22
N HIS A 50 1.33 -1.28 6.04
CA HIS A 50 2.35 -0.63 5.24
C HIS A 50 1.75 0.52 4.44
N ILE A 51 2.30 1.72 4.58
CA ILE A 51 1.91 2.91 3.83
C ILE A 51 3.10 3.39 3.00
N GLY A 52 2.98 3.30 1.68
CA GLY A 52 3.99 3.77 0.74
C GLY A 52 3.62 5.09 0.08
N LEU A 53 4.60 5.97 -0.10
CA LEU A 53 4.51 7.21 -0.88
C LEU A 53 5.37 7.05 -2.12
N VAL A 54 4.76 7.20 -3.30
CA VAL A 54 5.41 6.93 -4.58
C VAL A 54 5.38 8.20 -5.45
N PRO A 55 6.53 8.87 -5.67
CA PRO A 55 6.61 10.07 -6.49
C PRO A 55 6.11 9.82 -7.91
N GLY A 56 5.16 10.64 -8.39
CA GLY A 56 4.59 10.52 -9.74
C GLY A 56 3.90 9.17 -10.01
N GLY A 57 3.58 8.38 -8.98
CA GLY A 57 3.01 7.05 -9.14
C GLY A 57 3.98 5.98 -9.64
N GLY A 58 5.28 6.27 -9.64
CA GLY A 58 6.33 5.32 -10.02
C GLY A 58 6.30 4.94 -11.52
N PRO A 59 7.02 3.89 -11.93
CA PRO A 59 7.08 3.47 -13.33
C PRO A 59 5.72 3.01 -13.89
N GLN A 60 4.78 2.68 -13.01
CA GLN A 60 3.43 2.25 -13.36
C GLN A 60 2.48 3.43 -13.62
N GLY A 61 2.90 4.66 -13.30
CA GLY A 61 2.09 5.87 -13.51
C GLY A 61 0.79 5.86 -12.70
N MET A 62 0.82 5.38 -11.46
CA MET A 62 -0.37 5.34 -10.59
C MET A 62 -0.98 6.74 -10.45
N THR A 63 -2.26 6.89 -10.77
CA THR A 63 -3.02 8.15 -10.66
C THR A 63 -3.92 8.20 -9.43
N SER A 64 -4.07 7.09 -8.71
CA SER A 64 -4.81 6.96 -7.47
C SER A 64 -4.09 6.01 -6.50
N PRO A 65 -4.44 6.04 -5.20
CA PRO A 65 -3.88 5.08 -4.25
C PRO A 65 -4.22 3.63 -4.64
N VAL A 66 -3.23 2.75 -4.54
CA VAL A 66 -3.37 1.31 -4.81
C VAL A 66 -3.37 0.57 -3.49
N ALA A 67 -4.47 -0.11 -3.18
CA ALA A 67 -4.61 -0.95 -2.01
C ALA A 67 -4.36 -2.43 -2.35
N TYR A 68 -3.55 -3.10 -1.54
CA TYR A 68 -3.28 -4.53 -1.67
C TYR A 68 -3.97 -5.29 -0.54
N TRP A 69 -4.82 -6.23 -0.96
CA TRP A 69 -5.45 -7.20 -0.08
C TRP A 69 -4.47 -8.33 0.19
N HIS A 70 -4.19 -8.59 1.47
CA HIS A 70 -3.32 -9.69 1.86
C HIS A 70 -4.15 -10.95 2.03
N VAL A 71 -3.68 -12.03 1.42
CA VAL A 71 -4.36 -13.31 1.34
C VAL A 71 -3.33 -14.41 1.60
N PRO A 72 -3.72 -15.50 2.28
CA PRO A 72 -2.79 -16.59 2.59
C PRO A 72 -2.40 -17.41 1.35
N ASP A 73 -3.21 -17.36 0.29
CA ASP A 73 -2.98 -18.06 -0.97
C ASP A 73 -3.49 -17.17 -2.12
N ILE A 74 -2.55 -16.67 -2.94
CA ILE A 74 -2.86 -15.76 -4.04
C ILE A 74 -3.53 -16.47 -5.21
N GLU A 75 -3.16 -17.71 -5.51
CA GLU A 75 -3.72 -18.45 -6.65
C GLU A 75 -5.17 -18.85 -6.37
N ALA A 76 -5.41 -19.40 -5.17
CA ALA A 76 -6.76 -19.77 -4.75
C ALA A 76 -7.68 -18.55 -4.67
N LYS A 77 -7.20 -17.42 -4.11
CA LYS A 77 -8.01 -16.21 -4.02
C LYS A 77 -8.25 -15.58 -5.39
N LEU A 78 -7.25 -15.57 -6.27
CA LEU A 78 -7.41 -15.07 -7.64
C LEU A 78 -8.48 -15.86 -8.39
N ALA A 79 -8.42 -17.21 -8.34
CA ALA A 79 -9.44 -18.05 -8.95
C ALA A 79 -10.85 -17.77 -8.40
N GLU A 80 -10.97 -17.60 -7.09
CA GLU A 80 -12.25 -17.28 -6.42
C GLU A 80 -12.82 -15.94 -6.90
N VAL A 81 -12.02 -14.86 -6.93
CA VAL A 81 -12.51 -13.53 -7.33
C VAL A 81 -12.77 -13.44 -8.82
N THR A 82 -11.95 -14.08 -9.67
CA THR A 82 -12.20 -14.17 -11.11
C THR A 82 -13.47 -14.95 -11.44
N ALA A 83 -13.78 -16.01 -10.68
CA ALA A 83 -15.04 -16.72 -10.82
C ALA A 83 -16.25 -15.87 -10.41
N ALA A 84 -16.05 -14.84 -9.59
CA ALA A 84 -17.10 -13.94 -9.11
C ALA A 84 -17.39 -12.76 -10.06
N GLY A 85 -16.47 -12.39 -10.95
CA GLY A 85 -16.62 -11.32 -11.95
C GLY A 85 -15.34 -10.51 -12.14
#